data_AF-A0A9E0MBI0-F1
#
_entry.id   AF-A0A9E0MBI0-F1
#
_cell.length_a   1.000
_cell.length_b   1.000
_cell.length_c   1.000
_cell.angle_alpha   90.00
_cell.angle_beta   90.00
_cell.angle_gamma   90.00
#
_symmetry.space_group_name_H-M   'P 1'
#
loop_
_entity.id
_entity.type
_entity.pdbx_description
1 polymer ?
#
loop_
_entity_poly.entity_id
_entity_poly.type
_entity_poly.pdbx_seq_one_letter_code
_entity_poly.pdbx_strand_id
1 'polypeptide(L)'
;MTAGARLCSIANRRFEQCAYNLTKASGRCVLHRLLVCWLEAELSKPDTFSAADPRCNRLLAALPAADWARWQPVLESIDLPLGHVLYEPGGSMPFMVFPASAIVSMLYVMENGASAEIAVVGLEGLVGISIFMGGESTPSRAVVQSAGKGFRLPAQFVKDEFNRSHTVMHLLLRFTQALITQMAQTAVCNRHHSVDKQLCRWLLLSLDRLDGNELVMTQELIANMLGVRREGVTEAALKLQEAGLIRYSRGRITILDRPGLEARTCECYNVVKNEYDRLLPVTLVA
;
A
#
# COMPACT_ATOMS: atom_id res chain seq x y z
N MET A 1 -25.81 1.84 -34.14
CA MET A 1 -26.14 1.09 -32.91
C MET A 1 -25.20 -0.10 -32.82
N THR A 2 -24.15 0.03 -32.01
CA THR A 2 -23.02 -0.90 -31.92
C THR A 2 -23.37 -2.13 -31.06
N ALA A 3 -22.67 -3.25 -31.29
CA ALA A 3 -22.93 -4.57 -30.70
C ALA A 3 -23.01 -4.59 -29.16
N GLY A 4 -22.40 -3.62 -28.47
CA GLY A 4 -22.45 -3.48 -27.01
C GLY A 4 -23.85 -3.14 -26.45
N ALA A 5 -24.66 -2.36 -27.18
CA ALA A 5 -26.01 -2.01 -26.71
C ALA A 5 -26.98 -3.20 -26.75
N ARG A 6 -26.76 -4.17 -27.64
CA ARG A 6 -27.58 -5.41 -27.71
C ARG A 6 -27.27 -6.37 -26.57
N LEU A 7 -26.00 -6.49 -26.17
CA LEU A 7 -25.57 -7.35 -25.06
C LEU A 7 -26.11 -6.87 -23.70
N CYS A 8 -26.14 -5.55 -23.46
CA CYS A 8 -26.73 -4.98 -22.25
C CYS A 8 -28.24 -5.28 -22.12
N SER A 9 -28.98 -5.29 -23.23
CA SER A 9 -30.43 -5.60 -23.22
C SER A 9 -30.74 -7.09 -22.95
N ILE A 10 -29.85 -7.99 -23.37
CA ILE A 10 -30.00 -9.44 -23.18
C ILE A 10 -29.67 -9.84 -21.74
N ALA A 11 -28.65 -9.20 -21.14
CA ALA A 11 -28.29 -9.39 -19.74
C ALA A 11 -29.41 -8.89 -18.79
N ASN A 12 -30.02 -7.74 -19.10
CA ASN A 12 -31.08 -7.16 -18.27
C ASN A 12 -32.37 -8.01 -18.29
N ARG A 13 -32.73 -8.58 -19.44
CA ARG A 13 -33.88 -9.52 -19.54
C ARG A 13 -33.63 -10.84 -18.80
N ARG A 14 -32.38 -11.34 -18.78
CA ARG A 14 -32.03 -12.53 -17.98
C ARG A 14 -32.10 -12.26 -16.48
N PHE A 15 -31.77 -11.05 -16.04
CA PHE A 15 -31.88 -10.61 -14.64
C PHE A 15 -33.34 -10.55 -14.16
N GLU A 16 -34.23 -9.93 -14.94
CA GLU A 16 -35.67 -9.86 -14.61
C GLU A 16 -36.32 -11.24 -14.58
N GLN A 17 -35.95 -12.13 -15.52
CA GLN A 17 -36.45 -13.51 -15.54
C GLN A 17 -35.95 -14.33 -14.33
N CYS A 18 -34.73 -14.06 -13.84
CA CYS A 18 -34.16 -14.74 -12.67
C CYS A 18 -34.83 -14.26 -11.37
N ALA A 19 -35.10 -12.96 -11.25
CA ALA A 19 -35.83 -12.36 -10.13
C ALA A 19 -37.30 -12.85 -10.06
N TYR A 20 -37.98 -13.01 -11.21
CA TYR A 20 -39.34 -13.54 -11.27
C TYR A 20 -39.42 -15.00 -10.80
N ASN A 21 -38.41 -15.82 -11.08
CA ASN A 21 -38.39 -17.24 -10.68
C ASN A 21 -38.03 -17.46 -9.20
N LEU A 22 -37.53 -16.44 -8.49
CA LEU A 22 -37.16 -16.51 -7.07
C LEU A 22 -38.35 -16.35 -6.11
N THR A 23 -39.50 -15.82 -6.55
CA THR A 23 -40.69 -15.65 -5.70
C THR A 23 -41.54 -16.92 -5.56
N LYS A 24 -41.20 -18.03 -6.24
CA LYS A 24 -41.97 -19.28 -6.22
C LYS A 24 -41.25 -20.51 -5.61
N ALA A 25 -40.02 -20.39 -5.11
CA ALA A 25 -39.27 -21.54 -4.60
C ALA A 25 -39.11 -21.51 -3.07
N SER A 26 -39.48 -22.61 -2.41
CA SER A 26 -39.46 -22.75 -0.95
C SER A 26 -38.04 -22.94 -0.36
N GLY A 27 -37.73 -22.10 0.63
CA GLY A 27 -37.11 -22.46 1.92
C GLY A 27 -35.63 -22.83 2.03
N ARG A 28 -34.98 -23.50 1.06
CA ARG A 28 -33.56 -23.92 1.22
C ARG A 28 -32.64 -23.68 0.03
N CYS A 29 -33.17 -23.41 -1.17
CA CYS A 29 -32.34 -23.16 -2.37
C CYS A 29 -32.01 -21.66 -2.57
N VAL A 30 -32.72 -20.76 -1.87
CA VAL A 30 -32.63 -19.30 -2.06
C VAL A 30 -31.31 -18.73 -1.53
N LEU A 31 -30.79 -19.24 -0.40
CA LEU A 31 -29.55 -18.73 0.21
C LEU A 31 -28.30 -19.03 -0.64
N HIS A 32 -28.19 -20.22 -1.23
CA HIS A 32 -27.06 -20.56 -2.10
C HIS A 32 -27.10 -19.78 -3.42
N ARG A 33 -28.29 -19.56 -4.01
CA ARG A 33 -28.42 -18.75 -5.23
C ARG A 33 -28.23 -17.25 -4.97
N LEU A 34 -28.66 -16.74 -3.81
CA LEU A 34 -28.35 -15.39 -3.39
C LEU A 34 -26.84 -15.22 -3.17
N LEU A 35 -26.16 -16.17 -2.53
CA LEU A 35 -24.69 -16.09 -2.34
C LEU A 35 -23.94 -16.10 -3.67
N VAL A 36 -24.36 -16.94 -4.63
CA VAL A 36 -23.75 -17.01 -5.97
C VAL A 36 -24.06 -15.76 -6.78
N CYS A 37 -25.30 -15.25 -6.80
CA CYS A 37 -25.62 -13.99 -7.46
C CYS A 37 -24.96 -12.78 -6.78
N TRP A 38 -24.71 -12.81 -5.46
CA TRP A 38 -23.96 -11.78 -4.75
C TRP A 38 -22.48 -11.86 -5.10
N LEU A 39 -21.86 -13.05 -5.14
CA LEU A 39 -20.48 -13.25 -5.63
C LEU A 39 -20.33 -12.84 -7.09
N GLU A 40 -21.27 -13.20 -7.97
CA GLU A 40 -21.27 -12.83 -9.38
C GLU A 40 -21.56 -11.32 -9.58
N ALA A 41 -22.36 -10.69 -8.71
CA ALA A 41 -22.58 -9.24 -8.73
C ALA A 41 -21.37 -8.46 -8.19
N GLU A 42 -20.66 -8.99 -7.18
CA GLU A 42 -19.43 -8.39 -6.66
C GLU A 42 -18.26 -8.56 -7.67
N LEU A 43 -18.23 -9.67 -8.42
CA LEU A 43 -17.26 -9.95 -9.49
C LEU A 43 -17.63 -9.34 -10.86
N SER A 44 -18.83 -8.79 -11.03
CA SER A 44 -19.29 -8.15 -12.28
C SER A 44 -19.49 -6.64 -12.20
N LYS A 45 -19.10 -6.01 -11.09
CA LYS A 45 -18.89 -4.56 -11.10
C LYS A 45 -17.84 -4.27 -12.17
N PRO A 46 -18.14 -3.44 -13.19
CA PRO A 46 -17.13 -3.01 -14.12
C PRO A 46 -16.16 -2.16 -13.31
N ASP A 47 -15.05 -2.75 -12.92
CA ASP A 47 -13.85 -2.10 -12.42
C ASP A 47 -13.34 -1.19 -13.53
N THR A 48 -14.02 -0.07 -13.70
CA THR A 48 -13.56 1.09 -14.47
C THR A 48 -12.58 1.87 -13.62
N PHE A 49 -11.64 1.16 -13.00
CA PHE A 49 -10.45 1.78 -12.47
C PHE A 49 -9.54 2.06 -13.68
N SER A 50 -9.59 3.29 -14.19
CA SER A 50 -8.60 3.82 -15.14
C SER A 50 -7.19 3.31 -14.78
N ALA A 51 -6.38 2.98 -15.77
CA ALA A 51 -4.93 2.88 -15.56
C ALA A 51 -4.52 4.21 -14.92
N ALA A 52 -4.05 4.15 -13.67
CA ALA A 52 -3.58 5.36 -12.99
C ALA A 52 -2.39 5.93 -13.79
N ASP A 53 -2.16 7.24 -13.75
CA ASP A 53 -0.90 7.78 -14.30
C ASP A 53 0.25 7.15 -13.49
N PRO A 54 1.25 6.49 -14.11
CA PRO A 54 2.36 5.93 -13.34
C PRO A 54 3.15 6.98 -12.57
N ARG A 55 3.05 8.25 -12.98
CA ARG A 55 3.65 9.40 -12.27
C ARG A 55 2.86 9.82 -11.03
N CYS A 56 1.82 9.10 -10.63
CA CYS A 56 1.32 9.18 -9.25
C CYS A 56 2.36 8.66 -8.25
N ASN A 57 3.25 7.76 -8.67
CA ASN A 57 4.43 7.41 -7.88
C ASN A 57 5.51 8.49 -8.03
N ARG A 58 6.01 9.03 -6.90
CA ARG A 58 6.96 10.15 -6.88
C ARG A 58 8.32 9.83 -7.50
N LEU A 59 8.80 8.59 -7.40
CA LEU A 59 10.06 8.21 -8.05
C LEU A 59 9.90 8.17 -9.57
N LEU A 60 8.79 7.59 -10.07
CA LEU A 60 8.48 7.59 -11.49
C LEU A 60 8.24 9.01 -12.02
N ALA A 61 7.57 9.86 -11.24
CA ALA A 61 7.34 11.28 -11.56
C ALA A 61 8.63 12.10 -11.63
N ALA A 62 9.64 11.73 -10.84
CA ALA A 62 10.91 12.42 -10.78
C ALA A 62 11.87 12.05 -11.91
N LEU A 63 11.57 11.02 -12.72
CA LEU A 63 12.45 10.59 -13.81
C LEU A 63 12.62 11.69 -14.89
N PRO A 64 13.84 11.96 -15.36
CA PRO A 64 14.06 12.81 -16.52
C PRO A 64 13.34 12.30 -17.76
N ALA A 65 12.95 13.19 -18.67
CA ALA A 65 12.18 12.82 -19.87
C ALA A 65 12.84 11.71 -20.71
N ALA A 66 14.18 11.70 -20.82
CA ALA A 66 14.92 10.69 -21.55
C ALA A 66 14.86 9.30 -20.88
N ASP A 67 14.88 9.24 -19.56
CA ASP A 67 14.77 7.99 -18.79
C ASP A 67 13.31 7.50 -18.80
N TRP A 68 12.37 8.43 -18.58
CA TRP A 68 10.93 8.16 -18.68
C TRP A 68 10.53 7.54 -20.02
N ALA A 69 11.04 8.08 -21.14
CA ALA A 69 10.77 7.56 -22.48
C ALA A 69 11.22 6.08 -22.66
N ARG A 70 12.23 5.62 -21.91
CA ARG A 70 12.67 4.21 -21.92
C ARG A 70 11.85 3.33 -20.98
N TRP A 71 11.40 3.88 -19.86
CA TRP A 71 10.65 3.14 -18.82
C TRP A 71 9.17 2.97 -19.17
N GLN A 72 8.54 3.99 -19.76
CA GLN A 72 7.11 4.00 -20.06
C GLN A 72 6.64 2.78 -20.89
N PRO A 73 7.36 2.32 -21.93
CA PRO A 73 6.91 1.18 -22.74
C PRO A 73 6.95 -0.18 -22.04
N VAL A 74 7.73 -0.31 -20.96
CA VAL A 74 7.91 -1.57 -20.19
C VAL A 74 7.20 -1.57 -18.84
N LEU A 75 6.68 -0.42 -18.40
CA LEU A 75 5.88 -0.30 -17.18
C LEU A 75 4.56 -1.06 -17.32
N GLU A 76 4.31 -1.99 -16.41
CA GLU A 76 3.06 -2.75 -16.34
C GLU A 76 2.24 -2.28 -15.14
N SER A 77 0.98 -1.90 -15.37
CA SER A 77 0.03 -1.62 -14.29
C SER A 77 -0.40 -2.92 -13.62
N ILE A 78 -0.41 -2.95 -12.29
CA ILE A 78 -0.85 -4.09 -11.50
C ILE A 78 -1.82 -3.67 -10.40
N ASP A 79 -2.75 -4.57 -10.06
CA ASP A 79 -3.53 -4.47 -8.85
C ASP A 79 -2.73 -5.04 -7.67
N LEU A 80 -2.84 -4.37 -6.52
CA LEU A 80 -2.20 -4.75 -5.27
C LEU A 80 -3.31 -5.02 -4.26
N PRO A 81 -3.87 -6.25 -4.21
CA PRO A 81 -4.92 -6.58 -3.26
C PRO A 81 -4.37 -6.71 -1.85
N LEU A 82 -5.20 -6.40 -0.85
CA LEU A 82 -4.86 -6.54 0.57
C LEU A 82 -4.36 -7.96 0.87
N GLY A 83 -3.23 -8.06 1.60
CA GLY A 83 -2.61 -9.32 1.98
C GLY A 83 -1.76 -9.97 0.89
N HIS A 84 -1.70 -9.40 -0.32
CA HIS A 84 -0.81 -9.92 -1.36
C HIS A 84 0.65 -9.79 -0.97
N VAL A 85 1.41 -10.86 -1.16
CA VAL A 85 2.83 -10.95 -0.80
C VAL A 85 3.65 -10.72 -2.06
N LEU A 86 4.46 -9.65 -2.08
CA LEU A 86 5.31 -9.30 -3.22
C LEU A 86 6.60 -10.13 -3.27
N TYR A 87 7.14 -10.48 -2.10
CA TYR A 87 8.23 -11.44 -1.95
C TYR A 87 8.25 -12.03 -0.54
N GLU A 88 8.81 -13.23 -0.43
CA GLU A 88 9.11 -13.92 0.83
C GLU A 88 10.62 -13.86 1.13
N PRO A 89 11.06 -14.13 2.37
CA PRO A 89 12.46 -14.11 2.76
C PRO A 89 13.33 -15.01 1.88
N GLY A 90 14.44 -14.46 1.38
CA GLY A 90 15.38 -15.17 0.50
C GLY A 90 14.86 -15.46 -0.91
N GLY A 91 13.62 -15.07 -1.23
CA GLY A 91 13.03 -15.26 -2.55
C GLY A 91 13.67 -14.35 -3.61
N SER A 92 13.69 -14.82 -4.86
CA SER A 92 14.04 -13.97 -6.00
C SER A 92 12.94 -12.94 -6.24
N MET A 93 13.30 -11.69 -6.54
CA MET A 93 12.35 -10.66 -6.94
C MET A 93 12.41 -10.45 -8.47
N PRO A 94 11.50 -11.07 -9.25
CA PRO A 94 11.50 -10.92 -10.69
C PRO A 94 11.06 -9.52 -11.15
N PHE A 95 10.41 -8.76 -10.27
CA PHE A 95 9.92 -7.43 -10.56
C PHE A 95 10.22 -6.45 -9.42
N MET A 96 10.51 -5.21 -9.80
CA MET A 96 10.45 -4.05 -8.91
C MET A 96 9.05 -3.46 -8.96
N VAL A 97 8.48 -3.09 -7.81
CA VAL A 97 7.12 -2.57 -7.71
C VAL A 97 7.11 -1.13 -7.19
N PHE A 98 6.33 -0.28 -7.84
CA PHE A 98 6.11 1.13 -7.52
C PHE A 98 4.64 1.32 -7.13
N PRO A 99 4.30 1.33 -5.83
CA PRO A 99 2.93 1.59 -5.41
C PRO A 99 2.48 2.98 -5.88
N ALA A 100 1.21 3.10 -6.25
CA ALA A 100 0.60 4.38 -6.68
C ALA A 100 -0.53 4.80 -5.77
N SER A 101 -1.32 3.85 -5.26
CA SER A 101 -2.37 4.09 -4.26
C SER A 101 -2.42 3.02 -3.15
N ALA A 102 -1.53 2.04 -3.22
CA ALA A 102 -1.39 0.98 -2.23
C ALA A 102 -0.34 1.34 -1.17
N ILE A 103 -0.46 0.74 0.00
CA ILE A 103 0.60 0.71 1.02
C ILE A 103 1.14 -0.70 1.10
N VAL A 104 2.46 -0.83 1.00
CA VAL A 104 3.20 -2.07 1.20
C VAL A 104 4.01 -1.95 2.49
N SER A 105 3.81 -2.90 3.39
CA SER A 105 4.65 -3.06 4.56
C SER A 105 5.76 -4.05 4.31
N MET A 106 6.97 -3.69 4.72
CA MET A 106 8.10 -4.61 4.86
C MET A 106 8.11 -5.14 6.29
N LEU A 107 8.07 -6.46 6.44
CA LEU A 107 7.99 -7.15 7.71
C LEU A 107 9.21 -8.06 7.87
N TYR A 108 9.67 -8.24 9.11
CA TYR A 108 10.54 -9.37 9.47
C TYR A 108 9.72 -10.40 10.23
N VAL A 109 9.86 -11.68 9.88
CA VAL A 109 9.18 -12.81 10.55
C VAL A 109 10.21 -13.62 11.32
N MET A 110 9.98 -13.78 12.62
CA MET A 110 10.82 -14.53 13.54
C MET A 110 10.50 -16.04 13.45
N GLU A 111 11.42 -16.88 13.92
CA GLU A 111 11.25 -18.35 13.93
C GLU A 111 10.00 -18.81 14.69
N ASN A 112 9.58 -18.07 15.72
CA ASN A 112 8.37 -18.34 16.49
C ASN A 112 7.07 -17.85 15.84
N GLY A 113 7.14 -17.32 14.61
CA GLY A 113 6.00 -16.78 13.86
C GLY A 113 5.60 -15.34 14.22
N ALA A 114 6.23 -14.73 15.22
CA ALA A 114 6.04 -13.31 15.49
C ALA A 114 6.57 -12.47 14.33
N SER A 115 5.94 -11.34 14.04
CA SER A 115 6.40 -10.42 13.01
C SER A 115 6.31 -8.97 13.47
N ALA A 116 7.13 -8.11 12.87
CA ALA A 116 7.09 -6.67 13.10
C ALA A 116 7.37 -5.93 11.80
N GLU A 117 6.71 -4.78 11.64
CA GLU A 117 6.99 -3.84 10.57
C GLU A 117 8.35 -3.19 10.78
N ILE A 118 9.16 -3.23 9.73
CA ILE A 118 10.45 -2.53 9.69
C ILE A 118 10.37 -1.25 8.87
N ALA A 119 9.54 -1.24 7.82
CA ALA A 119 9.38 -0.11 6.91
C ALA A 119 8.04 -0.15 6.16
N VAL A 120 7.63 0.99 5.66
CA VAL A 120 6.41 1.17 4.87
C VAL A 120 6.72 1.95 3.61
N VAL A 121 6.23 1.43 2.49
CA VAL A 121 6.39 2.02 1.16
C VAL A 121 5.02 2.26 0.54
N GLY A 122 4.78 3.46 0.02
CA GLY A 122 3.61 3.80 -0.79
C GLY A 122 4.00 4.54 -2.06
N LEU A 123 3.21 5.56 -2.41
CA LEU A 123 3.40 6.38 -3.61
C LEU A 123 4.75 7.10 -3.68
N GLU A 124 5.47 7.24 -2.57
CA GLU A 124 6.75 7.93 -2.49
C GLU A 124 7.94 7.06 -2.92
N GLY A 125 7.73 5.76 -3.10
CA GLY A 125 8.83 4.80 -3.10
C GLY A 125 8.67 3.60 -4.02
N LEU A 126 9.49 2.59 -3.78
CA LEU A 126 9.48 1.32 -4.48
C LEU A 126 9.76 0.15 -3.53
N VAL A 127 9.39 -1.05 -3.97
CA VAL A 127 9.67 -2.32 -3.32
C VAL A 127 10.62 -3.12 -4.22
N GLY A 128 11.70 -3.65 -3.64
CA GLY A 128 12.71 -4.44 -4.36
C GLY A 128 14.11 -3.81 -4.43
N ILE A 129 14.52 -3.01 -3.45
CA ILE A 129 15.86 -2.36 -3.43
C ILE A 129 17.03 -3.35 -3.58
N SER A 130 16.87 -4.60 -3.11
CA SER A 130 17.86 -5.67 -3.22
C SER A 130 18.21 -6.06 -4.65
N ILE A 131 17.34 -5.75 -5.62
CA ILE A 131 17.58 -5.99 -7.06
C ILE A 131 18.85 -5.29 -7.54
N PHE A 132 19.15 -4.09 -7.05
CA PHE A 132 20.32 -3.31 -7.49
C PHE A 132 21.41 -3.16 -6.43
N MET A 133 21.21 -3.71 -5.22
CA MET A 133 22.18 -3.62 -4.12
C MET A 133 23.23 -4.74 -4.12
N GLY A 134 23.24 -5.60 -5.14
CA GLY A 134 24.24 -6.68 -5.33
C GLY A 134 23.98 -7.96 -4.51
N GLY A 135 22.91 -8.01 -3.72
CA GLY A 135 22.53 -9.18 -2.92
C GLY A 135 21.36 -10.01 -3.48
N GLU A 136 20.60 -9.48 -4.44
CA GLU A 136 19.50 -10.15 -5.18
C GLU A 136 18.29 -10.63 -4.35
N SER A 137 18.42 -10.65 -3.02
CA SER A 137 17.41 -11.13 -2.07
C SER A 137 17.46 -10.32 -0.77
N THR A 138 16.48 -10.54 0.11
CA THR A 138 16.39 -9.90 1.43
C THR A 138 15.75 -10.89 2.43
N PRO A 139 16.10 -10.84 3.73
CA PRO A 139 15.49 -11.71 4.74
C PRO A 139 14.10 -11.22 5.20
N SER A 140 13.66 -10.05 4.73
CA SER A 140 12.31 -9.53 4.98
C SER A 140 11.27 -10.18 4.06
N ARG A 141 9.98 -9.90 4.33
CA ARG A 141 8.87 -10.09 3.38
C ARG A 141 8.20 -8.75 3.10
N ALA A 142 7.56 -8.61 1.95
CA ALA A 142 6.75 -7.42 1.64
C ALA A 142 5.29 -7.82 1.40
N VAL A 143 4.37 -7.18 2.13
CA VAL A 143 2.93 -7.49 2.10
C VAL A 143 2.13 -6.21 1.88
N VAL A 144 1.16 -6.26 0.97
CA VAL A 144 0.22 -5.17 0.74
C VAL A 144 -0.71 -5.04 1.95
N GLN A 145 -0.69 -3.89 2.62
CA GLN A 145 -1.53 -3.61 3.81
C GLN A 145 -2.66 -2.63 3.55
N SER A 146 -2.56 -1.83 2.49
CA SER A 146 -3.69 -1.09 1.95
C SER A 146 -3.82 -1.45 0.48
N ALA A 147 -4.99 -1.98 0.11
CA ALA A 147 -5.25 -2.36 -1.27
C ALA A 147 -5.22 -1.14 -2.19
N GLY A 148 -4.76 -1.32 -3.41
CA GLY A 148 -4.71 -0.24 -4.39
C GLY A 148 -4.06 -0.69 -5.68
N LYS A 149 -3.43 0.25 -6.36
CA LYS A 149 -2.73 0.02 -7.62
C LYS A 149 -1.24 0.33 -7.49
N GLY A 150 -0.48 -0.24 -8.39
CA GLY A 150 0.92 0.09 -8.60
C GLY A 150 1.37 -0.25 -10.01
N PHE A 151 2.67 -0.09 -10.21
CA PHE A 151 3.34 -0.44 -11.45
C PHE A 151 4.49 -1.36 -11.16
N ARG A 152 4.86 -2.19 -12.12
CA ARG A 152 6.04 -3.04 -12.00
C ARG A 152 6.93 -2.98 -13.22
N LEU A 153 8.22 -3.25 -13.00
CA LEU A 153 9.24 -3.38 -14.03
C LEU A 153 10.02 -4.68 -13.82
N PRO A 154 10.43 -5.37 -14.90
CA PRO A 154 11.32 -6.52 -14.79
C PRO A 154 12.61 -6.16 -14.08
N ALA A 155 13.07 -7.01 -13.15
CA ALA A 155 14.26 -6.75 -12.35
C ALA A 155 15.51 -6.50 -13.22
N GLN A 156 15.68 -7.27 -14.30
CA GLN A 156 16.81 -7.10 -15.21
C GLN A 156 16.80 -5.72 -15.89
N PHE A 157 15.64 -5.24 -16.33
CA PHE A 157 15.52 -3.91 -16.92
C PHE A 157 15.95 -2.82 -15.93
N VAL A 158 15.52 -2.93 -14.67
CA VAL A 158 15.91 -1.97 -13.63
C VAL A 158 17.42 -1.99 -13.37
N LYS A 159 18.05 -3.17 -13.33
CA LYS A 159 19.52 -3.28 -13.18
C LYS A 159 20.26 -2.62 -14.34
N ASP A 160 19.80 -2.85 -15.56
CA ASP A 160 20.43 -2.27 -16.76
C ASP A 160 20.29 -0.74 -16.74
N GLU A 161 19.12 -0.22 -16.36
CA GLU A 161 18.88 1.22 -16.24
C GLU A 161 19.65 1.86 -15.09
N PHE A 162 19.79 1.17 -13.95
CA PHE A 162 20.63 1.59 -12.84
C PHE A 162 22.10 1.74 -13.26
N ASN A 163 22.62 0.82 -14.07
CA ASN A 163 24.00 0.89 -14.57
C ASN A 163 24.18 1.90 -15.72
N ARG A 164 23.11 2.17 -16.48
CA ARG A 164 23.14 3.06 -17.65
C ARG A 164 23.01 4.54 -17.28
N SER A 165 22.03 4.90 -16.44
CA SER A 165 21.69 6.29 -16.12
C SER A 165 22.15 6.65 -14.72
N HIS A 166 23.14 7.55 -14.63
CA HIS A 166 23.58 8.10 -13.35
C HIS A 166 22.44 8.77 -12.57
N THR A 167 21.50 9.40 -13.28
CA THR A 167 20.35 10.07 -12.65
C THR A 167 19.38 9.06 -12.02
N VAL A 168 19.07 7.97 -12.72
CA VAL A 168 18.30 6.83 -12.17
C VAL A 168 19.02 6.23 -10.98
N MET A 169 20.32 5.94 -11.11
CA MET A 169 21.15 5.40 -10.03
C MET A 169 21.06 6.29 -8.77
N HIS A 170 21.29 7.59 -8.92
CA HIS A 170 21.24 8.53 -7.81
C HIS A 170 19.85 8.60 -7.17
N LEU A 171 18.77 8.58 -7.95
CA LEU A 171 17.40 8.59 -7.43
C LEU A 171 17.11 7.33 -6.59
N LEU A 172 17.44 6.15 -7.12
CA LEU A 172 17.23 4.88 -6.44
C LEU A 172 18.08 4.77 -5.16
N LEU A 173 19.33 5.22 -5.19
CA LEU A 173 20.20 5.24 -4.01
C LEU A 173 19.70 6.22 -2.93
N ARG A 174 19.19 7.39 -3.32
CA ARG A 174 18.60 8.36 -2.37
C ARG A 174 17.34 7.81 -1.72
N PHE A 175 16.48 7.14 -2.48
CA PHE A 175 15.34 6.41 -1.89
C PHE A 175 15.80 5.32 -0.92
N THR A 176 16.79 4.51 -1.29
CA THR A 176 17.35 3.49 -0.40
C THR A 176 17.90 4.09 0.89
N GLN A 177 18.59 5.23 0.84
CA GLN A 177 19.05 5.93 2.04
C GLN A 177 17.88 6.38 2.93
N ALA A 178 16.84 6.99 2.35
CA ALA A 178 15.65 7.40 3.10
C ALA A 178 14.94 6.20 3.76
N LEU A 179 14.86 5.07 3.05
CA LEU A 179 14.29 3.83 3.56
C LEU A 179 15.11 3.25 4.73
N ILE A 180 16.45 3.27 4.63
CA ILE A 180 17.33 2.86 5.74
C ILE A 180 17.11 3.75 6.97
N THR A 181 16.97 5.07 6.79
CA THR A 181 16.65 6.00 7.89
C THR A 181 15.30 5.67 8.52
N GLN A 182 14.28 5.34 7.71
CA GLN A 182 12.98 4.90 8.22
C GLN A 182 13.12 3.63 9.08
N MET A 183 13.83 2.61 8.58
CA MET A 183 14.05 1.36 9.31
C MET A 183 14.77 1.59 10.64
N ALA A 184 15.84 2.38 10.63
CA ALA A 184 16.59 2.71 11.84
C ALA A 184 15.72 3.45 12.87
N GLN A 185 14.95 4.44 12.42
CA GLN A 185 14.06 5.21 13.30
C GLN A 185 12.89 4.36 13.82
N THR A 186 12.35 3.43 13.04
CA THR A 186 11.33 2.49 13.51
C THR A 186 11.86 1.62 14.65
N ALA A 187 13.10 1.09 14.52
CA ALA A 187 13.72 0.29 15.58
C ALA A 187 13.91 1.08 16.89
N VAL A 188 14.37 2.34 16.80
CA VAL A 188 14.52 3.22 17.97
C VAL A 188 13.15 3.56 18.58
N CYS A 189 12.19 3.92 17.74
CA CYS A 189 10.85 4.34 18.17
C CYS A 189 10.12 3.23 18.93
N ASN A 190 10.18 2.00 18.41
CA ASN A 190 9.49 0.86 19.02
C ASN A 190 10.05 0.50 20.40
N ARG A 191 11.33 0.82 20.67
CA ARG A 191 11.99 0.58 21.96
C ARG A 191 11.78 1.69 22.98
N HIS A 192 11.77 2.94 22.54
CA HIS A 192 11.92 4.09 23.44
C HIS A 192 10.65 4.95 23.62
N HIS A 193 9.61 4.73 22.83
CA HIS A 193 8.38 5.51 22.92
C HIS A 193 7.17 4.64 23.26
N SER A 194 6.14 5.28 23.83
CA SER A 194 4.88 4.61 24.17
C SER A 194 4.11 4.18 22.92
N VAL A 195 3.24 3.17 23.07
CA VAL A 195 2.33 2.72 22.00
C VAL A 195 1.49 3.86 21.44
N ASP A 196 1.11 4.81 22.29
CA ASP A 196 0.40 6.03 21.88
C ASP A 196 1.19 6.85 20.84
N LYS A 197 2.47 7.14 21.11
CA LYS A 197 3.34 7.86 20.18
C LYS A 197 3.65 7.04 18.93
N GLN A 198 3.88 5.73 19.09
CA GLN A 198 4.12 4.81 17.99
C GLN A 198 2.92 4.76 17.03
N LEU A 199 1.70 4.70 17.57
CA LEU A 199 0.46 4.71 16.80
C LEU A 199 0.29 6.03 16.05
N CYS A 200 0.50 7.19 16.70
CA CYS A 200 0.42 8.48 16.04
C CYS A 200 1.41 8.58 14.87
N ARG A 201 2.67 8.17 15.08
CA ARG A 201 3.71 8.11 14.03
C ARG A 201 3.27 7.24 12.86
N TRP A 202 2.78 6.03 13.15
CA TRP A 202 2.38 5.07 12.13
C TRP A 202 1.18 5.58 11.31
N LEU A 203 0.19 6.19 11.96
CA LEU A 203 -0.95 6.82 11.29
C LEU A 203 -0.49 7.94 10.34
N LEU A 204 0.39 8.84 10.81
CA LEU A 204 0.92 9.93 9.97
C LEU A 204 1.72 9.42 8.79
N LEU A 205 2.62 8.45 9.00
CA LEU A 205 3.38 7.84 7.91
C LEU A 205 2.46 7.15 6.89
N SER A 206 1.38 6.51 7.34
CA SER A 206 0.42 5.88 6.42
C SER A 206 -0.39 6.90 5.62
N LEU A 207 -0.82 8.00 6.26
CA LEU A 207 -1.53 9.10 5.61
C LEU A 207 -0.69 9.81 4.55
N ASP A 208 0.60 9.99 4.81
CA ASP A 208 1.52 10.65 3.86
C ASP A 208 1.65 9.89 2.53
N ARG A 209 1.09 8.68 2.47
CA ARG A 209 1.19 7.73 1.36
C ARG A 209 -0.15 7.42 0.70
N LEU A 210 -1.24 8.01 1.19
CA LEU A 210 -2.60 7.80 0.68
C LEU A 210 -3.24 9.12 0.28
N ASP A 211 -4.09 9.06 -0.72
CA ASP A 211 -5.00 10.16 -1.04
C ASP A 211 -6.18 10.10 -0.06
N GLY A 212 -6.16 10.95 0.96
CA GLY A 212 -7.26 11.13 1.91
C GLY A 212 -6.85 11.09 3.37
N ASN A 213 -7.83 10.93 4.24
CA ASN A 213 -7.67 10.92 5.69
C ASN A 213 -8.22 9.66 6.36
N GLU A 214 -8.43 8.58 5.59
CA GLU A 214 -9.00 7.33 6.07
C GLU A 214 -8.05 6.14 5.86
N LEU A 215 -7.99 5.26 6.85
CA LEU A 215 -7.27 4.00 6.82
C LEU A 215 -8.24 2.86 7.13
N VAL A 216 -8.29 1.84 6.26
CA VAL A 216 -9.10 0.63 6.47
C VAL A 216 -8.20 -0.44 7.10
N MET A 217 -8.11 -0.46 8.42
CA MET A 217 -7.27 -1.39 9.15
C MET A 217 -7.82 -1.72 10.54
N THR A 218 -7.68 -2.98 10.96
CA THR A 218 -8.09 -3.42 12.30
C THR A 218 -7.00 -3.14 13.34
N GLN A 219 -7.40 -3.02 14.61
CA GLN A 219 -6.45 -2.94 15.73
C GLN A 219 -5.51 -4.15 15.81
N GLU A 220 -5.99 -5.33 15.42
CA GLU A 220 -5.15 -6.54 15.39
C GLU A 220 -4.04 -6.40 14.35
N LEU A 221 -4.38 -5.91 13.16
CA LEU A 221 -3.38 -5.69 12.13
C LEU A 221 -2.38 -4.61 12.58
N ILE A 222 -2.84 -3.50 13.17
CA ILE A 222 -1.97 -2.45 13.74
C ILE A 222 -1.04 -3.02 14.81
N ALA A 223 -1.56 -3.87 15.71
CA ALA A 223 -0.78 -4.48 16.78
C ALA A 223 0.36 -5.35 16.21
N ASN A 224 0.06 -6.14 15.18
CA ASN A 224 1.06 -6.91 14.45
C ASN A 224 2.10 -6.01 13.76
N MET A 225 1.70 -4.87 13.18
CA MET A 225 2.64 -3.93 12.56
C MET A 225 3.60 -3.33 13.59
N LEU A 226 3.05 -2.85 14.70
CA LEU A 226 3.82 -2.20 15.77
C LEU A 226 4.61 -3.19 16.63
N GLY A 227 4.34 -4.50 16.52
CA GLY A 227 4.97 -5.53 17.36
C GLY A 227 4.56 -5.42 18.83
N VAL A 228 3.33 -5.00 19.09
CA VAL A 228 2.79 -4.77 20.44
C VAL A 228 1.53 -5.58 20.68
N ARG A 229 1.06 -5.63 21.93
CA ARG A 229 -0.20 -6.30 22.25
C ARG A 229 -1.40 -5.49 21.75
N ARG A 230 -2.44 -6.19 21.28
CA ARG A 230 -3.68 -5.59 20.77
C ARG A 230 -4.35 -4.65 21.78
N GLU A 231 -4.28 -4.97 23.07
CA GLU A 231 -4.84 -4.16 24.14
C GLU A 231 -4.17 -2.77 24.19
N GLY A 232 -2.85 -2.71 23.97
CA GLY A 232 -2.11 -1.45 23.94
C GLY A 232 -2.53 -0.55 22.77
N VAL A 233 -2.77 -1.14 21.60
CA VAL A 233 -3.34 -0.39 20.45
C VAL A 233 -4.76 0.06 20.73
N THR A 234 -5.57 -0.79 21.37
CA THR A 234 -6.96 -0.48 21.72
C THR A 234 -7.04 0.72 22.67
N GLU A 235 -6.21 0.70 23.72
CA GLU A 235 -6.12 1.79 24.69
C GLU A 235 -5.60 3.09 24.04
N ALA A 236 -4.56 3.01 23.21
CA ALA A 236 -4.03 4.17 22.49
C ALA A 236 -5.09 4.77 21.55
N ALA A 237 -5.76 3.94 20.73
CA ALA A 237 -6.81 4.38 19.82
C ALA A 237 -7.97 5.05 20.56
N LEU A 238 -8.37 4.52 21.73
CA LEU A 238 -9.41 5.13 22.57
C LEU A 238 -8.99 6.52 23.04
N LYS A 239 -7.76 6.69 23.55
CA LYS A 239 -7.24 8.00 23.98
C LYS A 239 -7.13 9.00 22.83
N LEU A 240 -6.86 8.55 21.60
CA LEU A 240 -6.87 9.41 20.42
C LEU A 240 -8.30 9.80 20.01
N GLN A 241 -9.27 8.89 20.16
CA GLN A 241 -10.69 9.20 19.93
C GLN A 241 -11.25 10.19 20.96
N GLU A 242 -10.98 9.97 22.25
CA GLU A 242 -11.43 10.87 23.33
C GLU A 242 -10.84 12.27 23.19
N ALA A 243 -9.61 12.37 22.68
CA ALA A 243 -8.97 13.65 22.34
C ALA A 243 -9.49 14.28 21.04
N GLY A 244 -10.43 13.64 20.34
CA GLY A 244 -10.99 14.14 19.08
C GLY A 244 -10.03 14.10 17.88
N LEU A 245 -8.89 13.40 17.99
CA LEU A 245 -7.87 13.34 16.95
C LEU A 245 -8.24 12.38 15.83
N ILE A 246 -8.92 11.28 16.18
CA ILE A 246 -9.36 10.25 15.24
C ILE A 246 -10.80 9.84 15.51
N ARG A 247 -11.43 9.25 14.51
CA ARG A 247 -12.65 8.45 14.63
C ARG A 247 -12.30 7.02 14.26
N TYR A 248 -12.65 6.05 15.09
CA TYR A 248 -12.46 4.64 14.75
C TYR A 248 -13.75 3.86 14.88
N SER A 249 -14.12 3.14 13.82
CA SER A 249 -15.31 2.29 13.80
C SER A 249 -15.15 1.15 12.79
N ARG A 250 -15.47 -0.09 13.19
CA ARG A 250 -15.48 -1.27 12.31
C ARG A 250 -14.23 -1.43 11.42
N GLY A 251 -13.03 -1.22 11.98
CA GLY A 251 -11.78 -1.34 11.23
C GLY A 251 -11.51 -0.19 10.25
N ARG A 252 -12.15 0.96 10.44
CA ARG A 252 -11.89 2.21 9.71
C ARG A 252 -11.45 3.28 10.69
N ILE A 253 -10.28 3.87 10.44
CA ILE A 253 -9.73 5.02 11.17
C ILE A 253 -9.83 6.23 10.25
N THR A 254 -10.57 7.25 10.68
CA THR A 254 -10.59 8.57 10.02
C THR A 254 -9.84 9.56 10.89
N ILE A 255 -8.93 10.32 10.30
CA ILE A 255 -8.15 11.33 11.00
C ILE A 255 -8.93 12.65 10.97
N LEU A 256 -9.24 13.17 12.15
CA LEU A 256 -10.08 14.36 12.33
C LEU A 256 -9.21 15.61 12.53
N ASP A 257 -8.10 15.47 13.26
CA ASP A 257 -7.16 16.55 13.55
C ASP A 257 -5.73 16.07 13.33
N ARG A 258 -5.22 16.30 12.11
CA ARG A 258 -3.84 15.96 11.75
C ARG A 258 -2.81 16.78 12.54
N PRO A 259 -2.92 18.13 12.66
CA PRO A 259 -2.02 18.91 13.51
C PRO A 259 -1.97 18.41 14.97
N GLY A 260 -3.11 18.05 15.56
CA GLY A 260 -3.17 17.48 16.89
C GLY A 260 -2.47 16.12 16.99
N LEU A 261 -2.56 15.29 15.95
CA LEU A 261 -1.83 14.02 15.86
C LEU A 261 -0.32 14.24 15.72
N GLU A 262 0.11 15.20 14.92
CA GLU A 262 1.52 15.61 14.77
C GLU A 262 2.10 16.09 16.11
N ALA A 263 1.36 16.91 16.86
CA ALA A 263 1.77 17.39 18.19
C ALA A 263 1.93 16.27 19.24
N ARG A 264 1.21 15.16 19.08
CA ARG A 264 1.25 13.99 19.99
C ARG A 264 2.30 12.95 19.60
N THR A 265 2.82 13.04 18.38
CA THR A 265 3.80 12.08 17.84
C THR A 265 5.19 12.31 18.44
N CYS A 266 6.05 11.29 18.42
CA CYS A 266 7.46 11.45 18.75
C CYS A 266 8.24 12.16 17.63
N GLU A 267 9.45 12.62 17.97
CA GLU A 267 10.40 13.23 17.06
C GLU A 267 10.78 12.32 15.88
N CYS A 268 10.67 11.00 16.02
CA CYS A 268 10.99 10.04 14.96
C CYS A 268 10.16 10.26 13.69
N TYR A 269 8.94 10.80 13.79
CA TYR A 269 8.15 11.16 12.61
C TYR A 269 8.87 12.20 11.75
N ASN A 270 9.26 13.31 12.37
CA ASN A 270 9.92 14.41 11.68
C ASN A 270 11.30 14.01 11.17
N VAL A 271 12.05 13.16 11.89
CA VAL A 271 13.34 12.66 11.40
C VAL A 271 13.16 11.91 10.08
N VAL A 272 12.18 11.01 9.99
CA VAL A 272 11.91 10.27 8.75
C VAL A 272 11.40 11.19 7.67
N LYS A 273 10.37 12.01 7.96
CA LYS A 273 9.77 12.91 6.99
C LYS A 273 10.80 13.87 6.39
N ASN A 274 11.61 14.51 7.22
CA ASN A 274 12.62 15.46 6.77
C ASN A 274 13.70 14.78 5.92
N GLU A 275 14.05 13.53 6.20
CA GLU A 275 15.02 12.81 5.38
C GLU A 275 14.46 12.46 4.00
N TYR A 276 13.19 12.05 3.92
CA TYR A 276 12.51 11.87 2.63
C TYR A 276 12.42 13.18 1.86
N ASP A 277 11.99 14.28 2.50
CA ASP A 277 11.87 15.60 1.87
C ASP A 277 13.23 16.15 1.39
N ARG A 278 14.31 15.86 2.13
CA ARG A 278 15.67 16.28 1.77
C ARG A 278 16.26 15.49 0.60
N LEU A 279 15.97 14.19 0.54
CA LEU A 279 16.59 13.27 -0.43
C LEU A 279 15.77 13.10 -1.70
N LEU A 280 14.45 13.06 -1.62
CA LEU A 280 13.60 12.79 -2.76
C LEU A 280 13.14 14.11 -3.41
N PRO A 281 13.50 14.34 -4.68
CA PRO A 281 13.11 15.55 -5.37
C PRO A 281 11.64 15.51 -5.77
N VAL A 282 10.98 16.66 -5.80
CA VAL A 282 9.67 16.82 -6.45
C VAL A 282 9.83 16.75 -7.98
N THR A 283 11.01 17.07 -8.51
CA THR A 283 11.42 16.88 -9.91
C THR A 283 12.95 16.87 -9.98
N LEU A 284 13.57 15.88 -10.64
CA LEU A 284 15.00 15.96 -10.94
C LEU A 284 15.18 17.00 -12.05
N VAL A 285 15.67 18.19 -11.70
CA VAL A 285 16.10 19.17 -12.70
C VAL A 285 17.34 18.60 -13.37
N ALA A 286 17.26 18.47 -14.69
CA ALA A 286 18.26 17.90 -15.59
C ALA A 286 19.61 18.61 -15.52
#